data_AF-A0A1Q3T1Z2-F1
#
_entry.id   AF-A0A1Q3T1Z2-F1
#
_cell.length_a   1.000
_cell.length_b   1.000
_cell.length_c   1.000
_cell.angle_alpha   90.00
_cell.angle_beta   90.00
_cell.angle_gamma   90.00
#
_symmetry.space_group_name_H-M   'P 1'
#
loop_
_entity.id
_entity.type
_entity.pdbx_description
1 polymer ?
#
loop_
_entity_poly.entity_id
_entity_poly.type
_entity_poly.pdbx_seq_one_letter_code
_entity_poly.pdbx_strand_id
1 'polypeptide(L)' 'MFKRDVVIFLAGAEFFHTLSHIILPFFIKLPLDMKFMVFTASLNKWTIVINALITIGLLWWASRMKSK' A
#
# COMPACT_ATOMS: atom_id res chain seq x y z
N MET A 1 20.18 3.66 12.18
CA MET A 1 20.18 2.38 11.47
C MET A 1 18.79 1.74 11.60
N PHE A 2 18.48 1.01 12.67
CA PHE A 2 17.22 0.26 12.83
C PHE A 2 15.92 1.03 12.50
N LYS A 3 15.80 2.29 12.95
CA LYS A 3 14.61 3.11 12.67
C LYS A 3 14.39 3.36 11.17
N ARG A 4 15.45 3.64 10.40
CA ARG A 4 15.36 3.85 8.95
C ARG A 4 14.95 2.56 8.25
N ASP A 5 15.56 1.46 8.65
CA ASP A 5 15.33 0.15 8.01
C ASP A 5 13.90 -0.33 8.25
N VAL A 6 13.33 -0.05 9.43
CA VAL A 6 11.90 -0.27 9.71
C VAL A 6 11.01 0.59 8.80
N VAL A 7 11.31 1.88 8.62
CA VAL A 7 10.51 2.73 7.72
C VAL A 7 10.61 2.27 6.26
N ILE A 8 11.79 1.83 5.81
CA ILE A 8 11.97 1.26 4.48
C ILE A 8 11.19 -0.06 4.34
N PHE A 9 11.20 -0.92 5.35
CA PHE A 9 10.42 -2.15 5.36
C PHE A 9 8.91 -1.85 5.25
N LEU A 10 8.41 -0.89 6.02
CA LEU A 10 7.00 -0.46 5.94
C LEU A 10 6.66 0.13 4.57
N ALA A 11 7.55 0.94 3.99
CA ALA A 11 7.37 1.44 2.62
C ALA A 11 7.28 0.29 1.60
N GLY A 12 8.11 -0.74 1.75
CA GLY A 12 8.04 -1.96 0.94
C GLY A 12 6.71 -2.71 1.12
N ALA A 13 6.23 -2.89 2.35
CA ALA A 13 4.96 -3.54 2.63
C ALA A 13 3.77 -2.80 1.99
N GLU A 14 3.74 -1.47 2.11
CA GLU A 14 2.71 -0.62 1.50
C GLU A 14 2.76 -0.64 -0.04
N PHE A 15 3.97 -0.72 -0.61
CA PHE A 15 4.13 -0.90 -2.05
C PHE A 15 3.57 -2.24 -2.52
N PHE A 16 3.90 -3.35 -1.84
CA PHE A 16 3.35 -4.66 -2.18
C PHE A 16 1.83 -4.74 -1.96
N HIS A 17 1.30 -4.04 -0.96
CA HIS A 17 -0.14 -3.91 -0.75
C HIS A 17 -0.80 -3.14 -1.91
N THR A 18 -0.17 -2.06 -2.38
CA THR A 18 -0.63 -1.34 -3.57
C THR A 18 -0.64 -2.27 -4.80
N LEU A 19 0.45 -3.02 -5.00
CA LEU A 19 0.58 -3.96 -6.10
C LEU A 19 -0.49 -5.05 -6.02
N SER A 20 -0.79 -5.58 -4.82
CA SER A 20 -1.83 -6.59 -4.64
C SER A 20 -3.20 -6.07 -5.11
N HIS A 21 -3.55 -4.82 -4.82
CA HIS A 21 -4.79 -4.20 -5.31
C HIS A 21 -4.81 -3.92 -6.81
N ILE A 22 -3.64 -3.68 -7.43
CA ILE A 22 -3.53 -3.55 -8.89
C ILE A 22 -3.75 -4.90 -9.56
N ILE A 23 -3.18 -5.97 -9.01
CA ILE A 23 -3.28 -7.32 -9.60
C ILE A 23 -4.62 -8.00 -9.27
N LEU A 24 -5.27 -7.65 -8.17
CA LEU A 24 -6.49 -8.30 -7.68
C LEU A 24 -7.60 -8.45 -8.73
N PRO A 25 -7.92 -7.42 -9.56
CA PRO A 25 -8.98 -7.51 -10.56
C PRO A 25 -8.70 -8.49 -11.72
N PHE A 26 -7.44 -8.92 -11.89
CA PHE A 26 -7.07 -9.93 -12.88
C PHE A 26 -7.43 -11.35 -12.41
N PHE A 27 -7.55 -11.56 -11.10
CA PHE A 27 -7.85 -12.85 -10.50
C PHE A 27 -9.31 -12.95 -10.02
N ILE A 28 -9.91 -11.83 -9.60
CA ILE A 28 -11.24 -11.81 -8.99
C ILE A 28 -12.07 -10.66 -9.60
N LYS A 29 -13.35 -10.93 -9.89
CA LYS A 29 -14.30 -9.89 -10.31
C LYS A 29 -14.78 -9.09 -9.09
N LEU A 30 -14.69 -7.77 -9.19
CA LEU A 30 -15.29 -6.84 -8.22
C LEU A 30 -16.68 -6.38 -8.72
N PRO A 31 -17.66 -6.10 -7.84
CA PRO A 31 -17.55 -6.08 -6.37
C PRO A 31 -17.49 -7.47 -5.74
N LEU A 32 -16.70 -7.61 -4.67
CA LEU A 32 -16.58 -8.83 -3.88
C LEU A 32 -17.37 -8.68 -2.58
N ASP A 33 -18.32 -9.57 -2.32
CA ASP A 33 -19.04 -9.61 -1.05
C ASP A 33 -18.20 -10.36 -0.01
N MET A 34 -17.66 -9.63 0.97
CA MET A 34 -16.83 -10.16 2.05
C MET A 34 -17.62 -10.41 3.34
N LYS A 35 -18.94 -10.63 3.26
CA LYS A 35 -19.89 -10.87 4.37
C LYS A 35 -20.15 -9.67 5.28
N PHE A 36 -19.13 -8.90 5.61
CA PHE A 36 -19.21 -7.70 6.46
C PHE A 36 -19.14 -6.40 5.66
N MET A 37 -18.71 -6.48 4.41
CA MET A 37 -18.49 -5.33 3.54
C MET A 37 -18.49 -5.78 2.08
N VAL A 38 -19.05 -4.96 1.20
CA VAL A 38 -18.89 -5.12 -0.24
C VAL A 38 -17.64 -4.38 -0.67
N PHE A 39 -16.61 -5.12 -1.07
CA PHE A 39 -15.38 -4.56 -1.60
C PHE A 39 -15.58 -4.19 -3.06
N THR A 40 -15.79 -2.90 -3.31
CA THR A 40 -16.11 -2.38 -4.66
C THR A 40 -14.86 -2.00 -5.44
N ALA A 41 -14.99 -1.89 -6.77
CA ALA A 41 -13.92 -1.36 -7.61
C ALA A 41 -13.53 0.08 -7.25
N SER A 42 -14.47 0.89 -6.74
CA SER A 42 -14.17 2.24 -6.26
C SER A 42 -13.28 2.21 -5.02
N LEU A 43 -13.62 1.37 -4.05
CA LEU A 43 -12.81 1.18 -2.85
C LEU A 43 -11.41 0.65 -3.19
N ASN A 44 -11.30 -0.32 -4.10
CA ASN A 44 -10.00 -0.82 -4.57
C ASN A 44 -9.14 0.29 -5.19
N LYS A 45 -9.73 1.17 -6.02
CA LYS A 45 -9.02 2.33 -6.60
C LYS A 45 -8.55 3.30 -5.53
N TRP A 46 -9.38 3.60 -4.53
CA TRP A 46 -8.99 4.47 -3.42
C TRP A 46 -7.87 3.86 -2.58
N THR A 47 -7.91 2.54 -2.29
CA THR A 47 -6.83 1.86 -1.57
C THR A 47 -5.51 1.94 -2.33
N ILE A 48 -5.51 1.78 -3.66
CA ILE A 48 -4.31 1.96 -4.49
C ILE A 48 -3.73 3.38 -4.32
N VAL A 49 -4.57 4.41 -4.44
CA VAL A 49 -4.13 5.81 -4.33
C VAL A 49 -3.57 6.11 -2.94
N ILE A 50 -4.29 5.70 -1.89
CA ILE A 50 -3.89 5.97 -0.49
C ILE A 50 -2.57 5.27 -0.17
N ASN A 51 -2.43 3.97 -0.47
CA ASN A 51 -1.21 3.23 -0.16
C ASN A 51 -0.02 3.71 -1.00
N ALA A 52 -0.24 4.15 -2.24
CA ALA A 52 0.81 4.79 -3.04
C ALA A 52 1.31 6.09 -2.39
N LEU A 53 0.40 6.94 -1.88
CA LEU A 53 0.76 8.17 -1.16
C LEU A 53 1.51 7.85 0.15
N ILE A 54 1.05 6.85 0.90
CA ILE A 54 1.72 6.40 2.13
C ILE A 54 3.14 5.90 1.80
N THR A 55 3.28 5.07 0.77
CA THR A 55 4.59 4.57 0.30
C THR A 55 5.55 5.73 0.00
N ILE A 56 5.11 6.74 -0.78
CA ILE A 56 5.89 7.92 -1.09
C ILE A 56 6.26 8.70 0.19
N GLY A 57 5.30 8.89 1.09
CA GLY A 57 5.52 9.56 2.37
C GLY A 57 6.55 8.85 3.26
N LEU A 58 6.50 7.51 3.33
CA LEU A 58 7.45 6.69 4.07
C LEU A 58 8.85 6.74 3.46
N LEU A 59 8.97 6.63 2.14
CA LEU A 59 10.26 6.77 1.45
C LEU A 59 10.86 8.16 1.63
N TRP A 60 10.03 9.20 1.52
CA TRP A 60 10.46 10.57 1.81
C TRP A 60 10.94 10.71 3.25
N TRP A 61 10.20 10.16 4.22
CA TRP A 61 10.61 10.19 5.62
C TRP A 61 11.92 9.45 5.85
N ALA A 62 12.09 8.25 5.27
CA ALA A 62 13.33 7.49 5.33
C ALA A 62 14.51 8.26 4.73
N SER A 63 14.31 9.01 3.63
CA SER A 63 15.33 9.84 2.99
C SER A 63 15.83 10.98 3.89
N ARG A 64 14.99 11.46 4.82
CA ARG A 64 15.33 12.51 5.79
C ARG A 64 16.03 11.96 7.04
N MET A 65 16.04 10.64 7.25
CA MET A 65 16.75 10.04 8.37
C MET A 65 18.24 9.98 8.07
N LYS A 66 19.08 10.57 8.94
CA LYS A 66 20.53 10.51 8.80
C LYS A 66 20.99 9.05 8.69
N SER A 67 21.52 8.68 7.53
CA SER A 67 22.46 7.57 7.44
C SER A 67 23.69 8.04 8.19
N LYS A 68 23.93 7.49 9.37
CA LYS A 68 25.27 7.57 9.97
C LYS A 68 26.22 6.77 9.09
#